data_AF-A0A6A1VWN0-F1
#
_entry.id   AF-A0A6A1VWN0-F1
#
_cell.length_a   1.000
_cell.length_b   1.000
_cell.length_c   1.000
_cell.angle_alpha   90.00
_cell.angle_beta   90.00
_cell.angle_gamma   90.00
#
_symmetry.space_group_name_H-M   'P 1'
#
loop_
_entity.id
_entity.type
_entity.pdbx_description
1 polymer ?
#
loop_
_entity_poly.entity_id
_entity_poly.type
_entity_poly.pdbx_seq_one_letter_code
_entity_poly.pdbx_strand_id
1 'polypeptide(L)'
;MALICLASIPVSNSQKFPTHSKIIGARFYEGENSHDITDFKSPRDSEGHGTHTSSIAAGREVAGASYFGLAEGTGKGGVPRVRIAMYKVCWSSECFSADILAAFDYAIADGVDIISLSFGSSSALPYFEDSIAIGSFHAMRKGILTSASGGNSGPFPLTVSNYAPWILTVAASTIDRKFVAQVKLGNGRVYEVLTQKSQNCLTGSMNSYKVRGKIVFCETDGPGTGIRRANGVGTIMAYPSIPDAASHYLFPATVISTEDGLKVLEYIKSTDLDREPRASILVGETWKDAMAPNVVSFSSRGPNPMNPDVLTPDLTAPGVDIIAAWSPVAPPSPDPEDTRSVKYNIISGTSMSCPHGIGEVTNLASRTRLSSRLFP
;
A
#
# COMPACT_ATOMS: atom_id res chain seq x y z
N MET A 1 1.19 -7.20 -9.08
CA MET A 1 -0.12 -6.55 -8.78
C MET A 1 -1.20 -7.05 -9.76
N ALA A 2 -2.48 -7.07 -9.37
CA ALA A 2 -3.51 -7.85 -10.10
C ALA A 2 -4.94 -7.26 -10.03
N LEU A 3 -5.76 -7.54 -11.04
CA LEU A 3 -7.21 -7.36 -10.99
C LEU A 3 -7.78 -8.38 -10.01
N ILE A 4 -8.39 -7.90 -8.92
CA ILE A 4 -9.05 -8.75 -7.93
C ILE A 4 -10.53 -8.70 -8.24
N CYS A 5 -11.00 -9.74 -8.90
CA CYS A 5 -12.41 -9.87 -9.21
C CYS A 5 -13.07 -10.70 -8.11
N LEU A 6 -14.13 -10.19 -7.51
CA LEU A 6 -14.95 -10.98 -6.58
C LEU A 6 -16.09 -11.61 -7.39
N ALA A 7 -16.29 -12.91 -7.23
CA ALA A 7 -17.22 -13.67 -8.04
C ALA A 7 -18.01 -14.68 -7.19
N SER A 8 -19.28 -14.86 -7.55
CA SER A 8 -20.20 -15.80 -6.92
C SER A 8 -20.24 -17.17 -7.61
N ILE A 9 -19.73 -17.27 -8.84
CA ILE A 9 -19.84 -18.41 -9.76
C ILE A 9 -18.43 -18.88 -10.17
N PRO A 10 -18.18 -20.19 -10.41
CA PRO A 10 -16.88 -20.69 -10.84
C PRO A 10 -16.39 -20.06 -12.15
N VAL A 11 -15.13 -19.61 -12.16
CA VAL A 11 -14.43 -19.04 -13.33
C VAL A 11 -13.92 -20.16 -14.23
N SER A 12 -13.93 -19.95 -15.56
CA SER A 12 -13.49 -20.97 -16.51
C SER A 12 -11.97 -21.19 -16.42
N ASN A 13 -11.55 -22.46 -16.39
CA ASN A 13 -10.21 -22.82 -15.92
C ASN A 13 -9.22 -22.97 -17.09
N SER A 14 -8.29 -22.02 -17.27
CA SER A 14 -7.22 -22.15 -18.28
C SER A 14 -5.84 -21.69 -17.80
N GLN A 15 -5.35 -22.25 -16.69
CA GLN A 15 -3.99 -22.78 -16.52
C GLN A 15 -3.80 -23.35 -15.10
N LYS A 16 -2.89 -24.33 -14.94
CA LYS A 16 -2.79 -25.18 -13.74
C LYS A 16 -2.14 -24.49 -12.53
N PHE A 17 -2.87 -23.59 -11.87
CA PHE A 17 -2.64 -23.26 -10.46
C PHE A 17 -3.62 -24.06 -9.58
N PRO A 18 -3.24 -24.53 -8.37
CA PRO A 18 -4.16 -25.25 -7.49
C PRO A 18 -5.25 -24.29 -6.95
N THR A 19 -6.38 -24.21 -7.64
CA THR A 19 -7.56 -23.45 -7.21
C THR A 19 -8.27 -24.17 -6.07
N HIS A 20 -8.24 -23.56 -4.88
CA HIS A 20 -8.98 -24.02 -3.71
C HIS A 20 -10.35 -23.32 -3.63
N SER A 21 -11.27 -23.80 -2.79
CA SER A 21 -12.64 -23.24 -2.72
C SER A 21 -12.75 -21.72 -2.59
N LYS A 22 -11.74 -21.00 -2.06
CA LYS A 22 -11.74 -19.52 -1.93
C LYS A 22 -11.20 -18.74 -3.15
N ILE A 23 -10.28 -19.31 -3.94
CA ILE A 23 -9.68 -18.71 -5.14
C ILE A 23 -10.04 -19.65 -6.29
N ILE A 24 -11.01 -19.23 -7.08
CA ILE A 24 -11.71 -20.08 -8.06
C ILE A 24 -11.21 -19.90 -9.49
N GLY A 25 -10.45 -18.83 -9.75
CA GLY A 25 -9.78 -18.56 -11.01
C GLY A 25 -8.48 -17.84 -10.75
N ALA A 26 -7.46 -18.14 -11.54
CA ALA A 26 -6.15 -17.50 -11.48
C ALA A 26 -5.54 -17.46 -12.88
N ARG A 27 -5.42 -16.26 -13.46
CA ARG A 27 -4.86 -15.98 -14.79
C ARG A 27 -3.71 -14.97 -14.65
N PHE A 28 -2.83 -14.94 -15.66
CA PHE A 28 -1.83 -13.88 -15.83
C PHE A 28 -1.73 -13.51 -17.30
N TYR A 29 -1.28 -12.29 -17.57
CA TYR A 29 -1.17 -11.71 -18.91
C TYR A 29 0.21 -11.09 -19.08
N GLU A 30 0.89 -11.44 -20.17
CA GLU A 30 2.26 -11.02 -20.48
C GLU A 30 2.38 -10.77 -22.00
N GLY A 31 1.72 -9.73 -22.51
CA GLY A 31 1.71 -9.40 -23.94
C GLY A 31 3.10 -8.99 -24.47
N GLU A 32 3.87 -8.26 -23.66
CA GLU A 32 5.13 -7.61 -24.08
C GLU A 32 6.40 -8.42 -23.75
N ASN A 33 6.27 -9.61 -23.13
CA ASN A 33 7.39 -10.47 -22.67
C ASN A 33 8.42 -9.79 -21.72
N SER A 34 8.05 -8.67 -21.09
CA SER A 34 8.93 -7.73 -20.37
C SER A 34 8.96 -7.92 -18.85
N HIS A 35 9.09 -9.18 -18.41
CA HIS A 35 9.24 -9.57 -17.00
C HIS A 35 10.71 -9.54 -16.55
N ASP A 36 10.94 -9.24 -15.26
CA ASP A 36 12.25 -9.37 -14.61
C ASP A 36 12.50 -10.81 -14.11
N ILE A 37 13.75 -11.14 -13.77
CA ILE A 37 14.11 -12.44 -13.16
C ILE A 37 13.46 -12.65 -11.78
N THR A 38 13.02 -11.57 -11.14
CA THR A 38 12.26 -11.58 -9.88
C THR A 38 10.80 -12.05 -10.04
N ASP A 39 10.30 -12.11 -11.28
CA ASP A 39 8.89 -12.38 -11.57
C ASP A 39 8.60 -13.84 -11.90
N PHE A 40 7.47 -14.34 -11.38
CA PHE A 40 6.94 -15.63 -11.80
C PHE A 40 6.04 -15.47 -13.04
N LYS A 41 6.35 -16.17 -14.14
CA LYS A 41 5.46 -16.43 -15.28
C LYS A 41 4.28 -17.35 -14.89
N SER A 42 3.45 -16.87 -13.98
CA SER A 42 2.28 -17.55 -13.42
C SER A 42 1.40 -16.54 -12.69
N PRO A 43 0.18 -16.91 -12.28
CA PRO A 43 -0.65 -16.05 -11.41
C PRO A 43 -0.09 -15.85 -9.99
N ARG A 44 1.08 -16.43 -9.64
CA ARG A 44 1.71 -16.24 -8.33
C ARG A 44 2.20 -14.81 -8.17
N ASP A 45 1.92 -14.27 -7.00
CA ASP A 45 2.37 -12.94 -6.57
C ASP A 45 3.82 -12.97 -6.07
N SER A 46 4.70 -12.34 -6.86
CA SER A 46 6.14 -12.17 -6.61
C SER A 46 6.44 -10.98 -5.69
N GLU A 47 5.54 -9.99 -5.62
CA GLU A 47 5.80 -8.68 -5.02
C GLU A 47 4.93 -8.40 -3.78
N GLY A 48 3.78 -9.06 -3.63
CA GLY A 48 3.00 -9.10 -2.39
C GLY A 48 1.78 -8.18 -2.35
N HIS A 49 1.74 -7.14 -3.19
CA HIS A 49 0.63 -6.17 -3.21
C HIS A 49 -0.71 -6.81 -3.60
N GLY A 50 -0.70 -7.75 -4.55
CA GLY A 50 -1.91 -8.48 -4.96
C GLY A 50 -2.46 -9.38 -3.85
N THR A 51 -1.56 -9.98 -3.06
CA THR A 51 -1.90 -10.76 -1.86
C THR A 51 -2.48 -9.84 -0.77
N HIS A 52 -1.89 -8.68 -0.57
CA HIS A 52 -2.32 -7.68 0.40
C HIS A 52 -3.74 -7.19 0.10
N THR A 53 -3.93 -6.60 -1.07
CA THR A 53 -5.21 -6.04 -1.54
C THR A 53 -6.33 -7.08 -1.61
N SER A 54 -6.05 -8.31 -2.06
CA SER A 54 -7.08 -9.36 -2.12
C SER A 54 -7.48 -9.87 -0.73
N SER A 55 -6.56 -9.85 0.24
CA SER A 55 -6.86 -10.17 1.62
C SER A 55 -7.60 -9.05 2.36
N ILE A 56 -7.43 -7.78 1.99
CA ILE A 56 -8.29 -6.67 2.45
C ILE A 56 -9.71 -6.85 1.92
N ALA A 57 -9.88 -7.10 0.62
CA ALA A 57 -11.21 -7.23 0.02
C ALA A 57 -11.99 -8.42 0.57
N ALA A 58 -11.33 -9.58 0.65
CA ALA A 58 -12.01 -10.85 0.88
C ALA A 58 -11.17 -11.86 1.69
N GLY A 59 -10.17 -11.45 2.46
CA GLY A 59 -9.41 -12.34 3.34
C GLY A 59 -10.31 -13.14 4.28
N ARG A 60 -10.02 -14.44 4.44
CA ARG A 60 -10.64 -15.25 5.49
C ARG A 60 -10.16 -14.79 6.86
N GLU A 61 -10.95 -15.10 7.88
CA GLU A 61 -10.61 -14.81 9.27
C GLU A 61 -9.40 -15.65 9.72
N VAL A 62 -8.34 -15.00 10.22
CA VAL A 62 -7.11 -15.63 10.71
C VAL A 62 -6.70 -14.96 12.01
N ALA A 63 -6.69 -15.71 13.11
CA ALA A 63 -6.22 -15.25 14.42
C ALA A 63 -4.69 -15.18 14.47
N GLY A 64 -4.14 -14.26 15.27
CA GLY A 64 -2.69 -14.05 15.42
C GLY A 64 -2.04 -13.39 14.19
N ALA A 65 -2.82 -12.67 13.38
CA ALA A 65 -2.29 -11.84 12.31
C ALA A 65 -1.52 -10.66 12.92
N SER A 66 -0.22 -10.56 12.65
CA SER A 66 0.66 -9.49 13.13
C SER A 66 1.85 -9.31 12.17
N TYR A 67 2.46 -8.13 12.21
CA TYR A 67 3.74 -7.85 11.54
C TYR A 67 4.81 -7.64 12.62
N PHE A 68 5.61 -8.68 12.90
CA PHE A 68 6.56 -8.70 14.03
C PHE A 68 5.90 -8.33 15.39
N GLY A 69 4.65 -8.75 15.62
CA GLY A 69 3.85 -8.40 16.81
C GLY A 69 3.08 -7.06 16.68
N LEU A 70 3.41 -6.22 15.71
CA LEU A 70 2.66 -4.98 15.44
C LEU A 70 1.27 -5.30 14.89
N ALA A 71 0.27 -4.57 15.40
CA ALA A 71 -1.15 -4.75 15.12
C ALA A 71 -1.64 -6.21 15.24
N GLU A 72 -1.18 -6.91 16.27
CA GLU A 72 -1.65 -8.26 16.58
C GLU A 72 -3.18 -8.29 16.79
N GLY A 73 -3.82 -9.24 16.11
CA GLY A 73 -5.26 -9.48 16.23
C GLY A 73 -5.77 -10.53 15.26
N THR A 74 -7.04 -10.41 14.90
CA THR A 74 -7.68 -11.30 13.91
C THR A 74 -7.78 -10.58 12.57
N GLY A 75 -6.96 -11.00 11.60
CA GLY A 75 -7.00 -10.48 10.24
C GLY A 75 -8.21 -11.00 9.48
N LYS A 76 -8.93 -10.13 8.78
CA LYS A 76 -10.20 -10.43 8.11
C LYS A 76 -10.48 -9.39 7.03
N GLY A 77 -10.89 -9.81 5.83
CA GLY A 77 -11.29 -8.88 4.77
C GLY A 77 -12.73 -8.41 4.88
N GLY A 78 -13.12 -7.41 4.09
CA GLY A 78 -14.47 -6.84 4.07
C GLY A 78 -15.58 -7.86 3.77
N VAL A 79 -15.35 -8.79 2.85
CA VAL A 79 -16.28 -9.92 2.58
C VAL A 79 -15.56 -11.29 2.61
N PRO A 80 -15.36 -11.90 3.79
CA PRO A 80 -14.58 -13.15 3.91
C PRO A 80 -15.18 -14.36 3.17
N ARG A 81 -16.48 -14.30 2.82
CA ARG A 81 -17.25 -15.43 2.25
C ARG A 81 -17.31 -15.48 0.72
N VAL A 82 -17.07 -14.39 -0.02
CA VAL A 82 -17.08 -14.42 -1.50
C VAL A 82 -15.90 -15.19 -2.07
N ARG A 83 -15.93 -15.54 -3.36
CA ARG A 83 -14.77 -16.15 -4.04
C ARG A 83 -13.92 -15.05 -4.67
N ILE A 84 -12.63 -15.34 -4.84
CA ILE A 84 -11.67 -14.48 -5.54
C ILE A 84 -11.33 -15.13 -6.88
N ALA A 85 -11.33 -14.33 -7.95
CA ALA A 85 -10.70 -14.64 -9.21
C ALA A 85 -9.58 -13.63 -9.45
N MET A 86 -8.37 -14.12 -9.69
CA MET A 86 -7.14 -13.33 -9.74
C MET A 86 -6.66 -13.18 -11.18
N TYR A 87 -6.40 -11.95 -11.62
CA TYR A 87 -5.90 -11.66 -12.97
C TYR A 87 -4.61 -10.81 -12.84
N LYS A 88 -3.43 -11.45 -12.85
CA LYS A 88 -2.13 -10.75 -12.77
C LYS A 88 -1.86 -10.01 -14.09
N VAL A 89 -1.77 -8.68 -14.01
CA VAL A 89 -1.51 -7.78 -15.15
C VAL A 89 -0.33 -6.83 -14.95
N CYS A 90 0.23 -6.81 -13.74
CA CYS A 90 1.39 -6.00 -13.42
C CYS A 90 2.54 -6.90 -12.97
N TRP A 91 3.69 -6.59 -13.54
CA TRP A 91 5.00 -7.18 -13.33
C TRP A 91 5.82 -6.26 -12.42
N SER A 92 7.07 -6.60 -12.11
CA SER A 92 7.98 -5.72 -11.36
C SER A 92 8.38 -4.48 -12.16
N SER A 93 8.26 -4.54 -13.48
CA SER A 93 8.47 -3.44 -14.42
C SER A 93 7.27 -2.48 -14.46
N GLU A 94 6.12 -2.94 -14.97
CA GLU A 94 4.93 -2.10 -15.17
C GLU A 94 3.62 -2.94 -15.26
N CYS A 95 2.47 -2.25 -15.30
CA CYS A 95 1.17 -2.77 -15.70
C CYS A 95 0.89 -2.40 -17.17
N PHE A 96 1.07 -3.31 -18.13
CA PHE A 96 0.89 -2.98 -19.55
C PHE A 96 -0.58 -2.83 -19.95
N SER A 97 -0.91 -1.81 -20.74
CA SER A 97 -2.29 -1.54 -21.19
C SER A 97 -2.94 -2.72 -21.94
N ALA A 98 -2.16 -3.49 -22.70
CA ALA A 98 -2.66 -4.70 -23.37
C ALA A 98 -3.06 -5.80 -22.36
N ASP A 99 -2.26 -6.00 -21.31
CA ASP A 99 -2.53 -6.97 -20.24
C ASP A 99 -3.74 -6.55 -19.40
N ILE A 100 -3.89 -5.26 -19.11
CA ILE A 100 -5.05 -4.67 -18.43
C ILE A 100 -6.34 -4.94 -19.24
N LEU A 101 -6.36 -4.60 -20.54
CA LEU A 101 -7.51 -4.81 -21.40
C LEU A 101 -7.87 -6.30 -21.54
N ALA A 102 -6.88 -7.17 -21.70
CA ALA A 102 -7.09 -8.61 -21.74
C ALA A 102 -7.70 -9.14 -20.44
N ALA A 103 -7.21 -8.70 -19.27
CA ALA A 103 -7.80 -9.10 -17.99
C ALA A 103 -9.24 -8.60 -17.82
N PHE A 104 -9.58 -7.40 -18.28
CA PHE A 104 -10.97 -6.94 -18.29
C PHE A 104 -11.86 -7.82 -19.17
N ASP A 105 -11.46 -8.11 -20.41
CA ASP A 105 -12.24 -8.95 -21.33
C ASP A 105 -12.51 -10.34 -20.75
N TYR A 106 -11.47 -11.01 -20.25
CA TYR A 106 -11.60 -12.31 -19.59
C TYR A 106 -12.40 -12.24 -18.29
N ALA A 107 -12.23 -11.22 -17.44
CA ALA A 107 -13.01 -11.08 -16.21
C ALA A 107 -14.51 -10.88 -16.49
N ILE A 108 -14.84 -10.09 -17.51
CA ILE A 108 -16.22 -9.90 -17.98
C ILE A 108 -16.78 -11.22 -18.55
N ALA A 109 -16.00 -11.94 -19.37
CA ALA A 109 -16.42 -13.21 -19.96
C ALA A 109 -16.57 -14.35 -18.93
N ASP A 110 -15.71 -14.37 -17.91
CA ASP A 110 -15.76 -15.30 -16.77
C ASP A 110 -16.89 -14.97 -15.77
N GLY A 111 -17.64 -13.88 -15.97
CA GLY A 111 -18.87 -13.56 -15.24
C GLY A 111 -18.64 -13.09 -13.80
N VAL A 112 -17.59 -12.30 -13.56
CA VAL A 112 -17.30 -11.74 -12.23
C VAL A 112 -18.38 -10.73 -11.80
N ASP A 113 -18.64 -10.60 -10.49
CA ASP A 113 -19.67 -9.69 -9.99
C ASP A 113 -19.18 -8.25 -9.85
N ILE A 114 -17.89 -8.07 -9.52
CA ILE A 114 -17.29 -6.78 -9.23
C ILE A 114 -15.76 -6.85 -9.40
N ILE A 115 -15.14 -5.73 -9.79
CA ILE A 115 -13.70 -5.63 -10.05
C ILE A 115 -13.07 -4.63 -9.07
N SER A 116 -12.02 -5.04 -8.37
CA SER A 116 -11.17 -4.18 -7.53
C SER A 116 -9.82 -3.98 -8.21
N LEU A 117 -9.44 -2.71 -8.42
CA LEU A 117 -8.31 -2.31 -9.25
C LEU A 117 -7.45 -1.27 -8.52
N SER A 118 -6.38 -1.74 -7.86
CA SER A 118 -5.59 -0.89 -6.95
C SER A 118 -4.46 -0.09 -7.59
N PHE A 119 -4.40 -0.02 -8.93
CA PHE A 119 -3.44 0.74 -9.75
C PHE A 119 -4.11 1.85 -10.56
N GLY A 120 -3.32 2.66 -11.27
CA GLY A 120 -3.79 3.72 -12.16
C GLY A 120 -2.63 4.30 -12.96
N SER A 121 -2.94 5.09 -13.99
CA SER A 121 -1.91 5.81 -14.75
C SER A 121 -1.23 6.89 -13.87
N SER A 122 0.06 7.13 -14.12
CA SER A 122 0.81 8.25 -13.53
C SER A 122 0.45 9.61 -14.17
N SER A 123 -0.15 9.59 -15.36
CA SER A 123 -0.53 10.76 -16.15
C SER A 123 -2.00 10.70 -16.53
N ALA A 124 -2.69 11.84 -16.54
CA ALA A 124 -4.08 11.91 -17.00
C ALA A 124 -4.16 11.72 -18.53
N LEU A 125 -4.83 10.65 -18.95
CA LEU A 125 -5.11 10.29 -20.35
C LEU A 125 -6.59 10.50 -20.70
N PRO A 126 -6.95 10.83 -21.96
CA PRO A 126 -8.32 10.81 -22.43
C PRO A 126 -8.99 9.44 -22.23
N TYR A 127 -10.30 9.40 -22.00
CA TYR A 127 -11.03 8.15 -21.70
C TYR A 127 -10.92 7.04 -22.76
N PHE A 128 -10.60 7.41 -24.01
CA PHE A 128 -10.42 6.48 -25.14
C PHE A 128 -8.96 6.05 -25.36
N GLU A 129 -8.04 6.55 -24.53
CA GLU A 129 -6.61 6.19 -24.51
C GLU A 129 -6.22 5.49 -23.19
N ASP A 130 -7.00 5.70 -22.13
CA ASP A 130 -6.88 5.02 -20.84
C ASP A 130 -7.46 3.59 -20.89
N SER A 131 -6.59 2.58 -20.74
CA SER A 131 -6.95 1.15 -20.74
C SER A 131 -7.87 0.75 -19.58
N ILE A 132 -7.79 1.43 -18.43
CA ILE A 132 -8.65 1.22 -17.27
C ILE A 132 -10.03 1.84 -17.54
N ALA A 133 -10.08 3.05 -18.11
CA ALA A 133 -11.34 3.69 -18.48
C ALA A 133 -12.12 2.87 -19.52
N ILE A 134 -11.43 2.37 -20.56
CA ILE A 134 -12.03 1.49 -21.59
C ILE A 134 -12.52 0.19 -20.96
N GLY A 135 -11.65 -0.56 -20.25
CA GLY A 135 -12.02 -1.86 -19.67
C GLY A 135 -13.18 -1.76 -18.68
N SER A 136 -13.15 -0.76 -17.80
CA SER A 136 -14.24 -0.51 -16.84
C SER A 136 -15.54 -0.05 -17.49
N PHE A 137 -15.50 0.66 -18.63
CA PHE A 137 -16.70 1.01 -19.40
C PHE A 137 -17.41 -0.24 -19.92
N HIS A 138 -16.64 -1.18 -20.49
CA HIS A 138 -17.17 -2.46 -20.96
C HIS A 138 -17.69 -3.33 -19.82
N ALA A 139 -17.05 -3.31 -18.64
CA ALA A 139 -17.54 -3.96 -17.42
C ALA A 139 -18.87 -3.35 -16.94
N MET A 140 -18.95 -2.00 -16.84
CA MET A 140 -20.16 -1.29 -16.44
C MET A 140 -21.35 -1.57 -17.38
N ARG A 141 -21.10 -1.66 -18.69
CA ARG A 141 -22.12 -2.07 -19.69
C ARG A 141 -22.66 -3.50 -19.50
N LYS A 142 -22.01 -4.32 -18.67
CA LYS A 142 -22.46 -5.66 -18.26
C LYS A 142 -22.97 -5.71 -16.82
N GLY A 143 -23.07 -4.56 -16.14
CA GLY A 143 -23.50 -4.46 -14.74
C GLY A 143 -22.40 -4.80 -13.72
N ILE A 144 -21.14 -4.84 -14.15
CA ILE A 144 -19.98 -5.15 -13.32
C ILE A 144 -19.31 -3.83 -12.91
N LEU A 145 -19.48 -3.43 -11.64
CA LEU A 145 -18.84 -2.23 -11.13
C LEU A 145 -17.32 -2.45 -11.00
N THR A 146 -16.54 -1.45 -11.40
CA THR A 146 -15.10 -1.37 -11.11
C THR A 146 -14.88 -0.34 -10.00
N SER A 147 -14.26 -0.75 -8.90
CA SER A 147 -13.65 0.18 -7.95
C SER A 147 -12.17 0.32 -8.24
N ALA A 148 -11.67 1.55 -8.26
CA ALA A 148 -10.27 1.84 -8.47
C ALA A 148 -9.68 2.76 -7.37
N SER A 149 -8.38 2.67 -7.17
CA SER A 149 -7.63 3.56 -6.27
C SER A 149 -7.51 4.98 -6.85
N GLY A 150 -7.67 6.02 -6.02
CA GLY A 150 -7.56 7.41 -6.47
C GLY A 150 -6.17 7.84 -6.94
N GLY A 151 -5.10 7.14 -6.54
CA GLY A 151 -3.71 7.51 -6.78
C GLY A 151 -3.00 8.01 -5.51
N ASN A 152 -1.67 7.96 -5.51
CA ASN A 152 -0.82 8.31 -4.37
C ASN A 152 0.06 9.56 -4.64
N SER A 153 -0.42 10.47 -5.50
CA SER A 153 0.32 11.64 -5.99
C SER A 153 -0.16 12.98 -5.39
N GLY A 154 -0.93 12.93 -4.30
CA GLY A 154 -1.35 14.12 -3.55
C GLY A 154 -0.19 14.86 -2.86
N PRO A 155 -0.46 16.00 -2.17
CA PRO A 155 -1.76 16.54 -1.81
C PRO A 155 -2.31 17.58 -2.81
N PHE A 156 -1.58 17.89 -3.88
CA PHE A 156 -1.95 18.96 -4.81
C PHE A 156 -3.19 18.59 -5.65
N PRO A 157 -3.98 19.58 -6.12
CA PRO A 157 -5.09 19.35 -7.06
C PRO A 157 -4.64 18.71 -8.38
N LEU A 158 -5.58 18.12 -9.13
CA LEU A 158 -5.35 17.49 -10.45
C LEU A 158 -4.36 16.30 -10.41
N THR A 159 -4.32 15.57 -9.30
CA THR A 159 -3.39 14.44 -9.10
C THR A 159 -4.08 13.07 -9.14
N VAL A 160 -5.41 13.04 -9.31
CA VAL A 160 -6.22 11.81 -9.37
C VAL A 160 -5.95 10.98 -10.63
N SER A 161 -5.66 9.69 -10.43
CA SER A 161 -5.24 8.76 -11.50
C SER A 161 -6.40 8.06 -12.20
N ASN A 162 -7.49 7.76 -11.47
CA ASN A 162 -8.69 7.12 -12.01
C ASN A 162 -9.86 8.11 -11.85
N TYR A 163 -10.52 8.47 -12.95
CA TYR A 163 -11.52 9.56 -12.96
C TYR A 163 -12.57 9.40 -14.06
N ALA A 164 -12.72 8.20 -14.62
CA ALA A 164 -13.82 7.92 -15.54
C ALA A 164 -15.15 7.84 -14.76
N PRO A 165 -16.25 8.51 -15.17
CA PRO A 165 -17.48 8.62 -14.38
C PRO A 165 -18.22 7.31 -14.06
N TRP A 166 -17.76 6.18 -14.62
CA TRP A 166 -18.28 4.83 -14.39
C TRP A 166 -17.39 3.97 -13.47
N ILE A 167 -16.31 4.54 -12.92
CA ILE A 167 -15.41 3.91 -11.94
C ILE A 167 -15.73 4.46 -10.55
N LEU A 168 -15.83 3.58 -9.54
CA LEU A 168 -15.86 4.00 -8.14
C LEU A 168 -14.43 4.27 -7.64
N THR A 169 -14.06 5.54 -7.62
CA THR A 169 -12.71 6.04 -7.30
C THR A 169 -12.57 6.29 -5.79
N VAL A 170 -11.61 5.61 -5.17
CA VAL A 170 -11.48 5.56 -3.70
C VAL A 170 -10.20 6.27 -3.23
N ALA A 171 -10.38 7.34 -2.45
CA ALA A 171 -9.33 8.04 -1.71
C ALA A 171 -8.88 7.23 -0.48
N ALA A 172 -7.75 7.61 0.11
CA ALA A 172 -7.22 7.00 1.33
C ALA A 172 -7.41 7.91 2.53
N SER A 173 -7.81 7.34 3.66
CA SER A 173 -7.84 8.02 4.96
C SER A 173 -7.13 7.23 6.06
N THR A 174 -6.72 7.97 7.09
CA THR A 174 -6.19 7.43 8.34
C THR A 174 -7.27 6.67 9.12
N ILE A 175 -6.83 5.73 9.95
CA ILE A 175 -7.64 5.05 10.97
C ILE A 175 -7.24 5.56 12.37
N ASP A 176 -8.04 5.23 13.38
CA ASP A 176 -7.74 5.63 14.76
C ASP A 176 -6.55 4.88 15.37
N ARG A 177 -5.94 3.91 14.66
CA ARG A 177 -4.66 3.28 15.04
C ARG A 177 -3.50 3.92 14.27
N LYS A 178 -2.52 4.46 15.00
CA LYS A 178 -1.28 5.03 14.47
C LYS A 178 -0.06 4.26 15.00
N PHE A 179 0.94 3.99 14.15
CA PHE A 179 2.21 3.43 14.61
C PHE A 179 3.21 4.53 14.99
N VAL A 180 3.89 4.37 16.14
CA VAL A 180 4.85 5.36 16.67
C VAL A 180 6.10 4.64 17.17
N ALA A 181 7.29 5.13 16.80
CA ALA A 181 8.59 4.58 17.20
C ALA A 181 9.44 5.66 17.90
N GLN A 182 9.41 5.69 19.23
CA GLN A 182 10.08 6.74 20.02
C GLN A 182 11.62 6.64 19.98
N VAL A 183 12.28 7.77 20.20
CA VAL A 183 13.73 7.83 20.48
C VAL A 183 13.98 8.31 21.90
N LYS A 184 14.85 7.59 22.60
CA LYS A 184 15.37 7.96 23.92
C LYS A 184 16.85 8.32 23.82
N LEU A 185 17.21 9.53 24.20
CA LEU A 185 18.59 9.99 24.27
C LEU A 185 19.29 9.55 25.59
N GLY A 186 20.61 9.54 25.57
CA GLY A 186 21.45 9.25 26.74
C GLY A 186 21.35 10.29 27.86
N ASN A 187 20.84 11.49 27.58
CA ASN A 187 20.50 12.49 28.60
C ASN A 187 19.09 12.25 29.23
N GLY A 188 18.42 11.15 28.89
CA GLY A 188 17.11 10.78 29.43
C GLY A 188 15.92 11.39 28.70
N ARG A 189 16.12 12.37 27.80
CA ARG A 189 15.03 12.94 26.99
C ARG A 189 14.46 11.87 26.04
N VAL A 190 13.13 11.81 25.95
CA VAL A 190 12.40 11.01 24.98
C VAL A 190 11.71 11.97 24.01
N TYR A 191 11.80 11.69 22.71
CA TYR A 191 11.13 12.48 21.68
C TYR A 191 10.07 11.63 20.95
N GLU A 192 8.98 12.31 20.60
CA GLU A 192 7.88 11.77 19.80
C GLU A 192 8.13 11.96 18.30
N VAL A 193 7.42 11.20 17.46
CA VAL A 193 7.65 11.09 16.00
C VAL A 193 6.93 12.21 15.23
N LEU A 194 7.72 13.11 14.63
CA LEU A 194 7.35 14.35 13.93
C LEU A 194 8.36 14.65 12.76
N THR A 195 8.55 15.86 12.16
CA THR A 195 9.31 16.08 10.83
C THR A 195 10.27 17.29 10.37
N GLN A 196 11.15 17.10 9.32
CA GLN A 196 12.35 17.81 8.61
C GLN A 196 12.30 19.32 8.17
N LYS A 197 13.34 20.05 7.64
CA LYS A 197 14.62 19.80 6.86
C LYS A 197 15.89 20.44 7.48
N SER A 198 17.16 20.05 7.22
CA SER A 198 17.81 19.69 5.92
C SER A 198 19.29 19.17 5.95
N GLN A 199 19.60 17.93 5.52
CA GLN A 199 20.88 17.41 4.92
C GLN A 199 20.98 15.84 4.91
N ASN A 200 21.55 15.25 3.85
CA ASN A 200 21.14 13.90 3.39
C ASN A 200 22.15 12.75 3.66
N CYS A 201 21.64 11.61 4.16
CA CYS A 201 22.38 10.35 4.35
C CYS A 201 22.35 9.42 3.13
N LEU A 202 22.80 9.91 1.96
CA LEU A 202 22.75 9.16 0.69
C LEU A 202 23.78 8.01 0.61
N THR A 203 23.49 7.03 -0.24
CA THR A 203 24.44 5.97 -0.59
C THR A 203 25.74 6.57 -1.14
N GLY A 204 26.87 6.22 -0.51
CA GLY A 204 28.19 6.72 -0.90
C GLY A 204 28.59 8.09 -0.31
N SER A 205 27.68 8.85 0.34
CA SER A 205 28.05 10.13 0.98
C SER A 205 28.66 9.97 2.39
N MET A 206 28.66 8.75 2.94
CA MET A 206 29.07 8.47 4.32
C MET A 206 30.45 7.80 4.42
N ASN A 207 31.25 8.28 5.38
CA ASN A 207 32.49 7.64 5.76
C ASN A 207 32.20 6.43 6.68
N SER A 208 32.42 5.22 6.17
CA SER A 208 32.16 3.95 6.88
C SER A 208 32.92 3.81 8.20
N TYR A 209 34.13 4.38 8.33
CA TYR A 209 34.88 4.36 9.60
C TYR A 209 34.21 5.19 10.71
N LYS A 210 33.41 6.21 10.36
CA LYS A 210 32.65 7.03 11.31
C LYS A 210 31.25 6.48 11.62
N VAL A 211 30.66 5.75 10.67
CA VAL A 211 29.28 5.24 10.75
C VAL A 211 29.19 3.83 11.34
N ARG A 212 30.21 2.99 11.14
CA ARG A 212 30.21 1.58 11.58
C ARG A 212 29.87 1.44 13.07
N GLY A 213 28.81 0.68 13.36
CA GLY A 213 28.37 0.42 14.74
C GLY A 213 27.57 1.56 15.40
N LYS A 214 27.29 2.67 14.69
CA LYS A 214 26.63 3.86 15.27
C LYS A 214 25.21 4.07 14.73
N ILE A 215 24.40 4.79 15.50
CA ILE A 215 23.13 5.37 15.04
C ILE A 215 23.45 6.68 14.33
N VAL A 216 22.94 6.85 13.10
CA VAL A 216 23.20 8.05 12.28
C VAL A 216 21.98 8.98 12.32
N PHE A 217 22.18 10.20 12.80
CA PHE A 217 21.20 11.28 12.64
C PHE A 217 21.26 11.81 11.20
N CYS A 218 20.11 11.92 10.57
CA CYS A 218 19.93 12.30 9.18
C CYS A 218 18.90 13.40 9.10
N GLU A 219 19.25 14.52 8.48
CA GLU A 219 18.35 15.67 8.34
C GLU A 219 17.45 15.55 7.10
N THR A 220 17.39 14.36 6.49
CA THR A 220 16.33 13.90 5.60
C THR A 220 15.91 12.47 5.93
N ASP A 221 14.73 12.09 5.44
CA ASP A 221 14.31 10.72 5.26
C ASP A 221 15.02 10.06 4.06
N GLY A 222 14.76 8.76 3.92
CA GLY A 222 15.26 7.91 2.85
C GLY A 222 15.25 6.43 3.30
N PRO A 223 15.51 5.47 2.40
CA PRO A 223 15.46 4.03 2.73
C PRO A 223 16.57 3.57 3.70
N GLY A 224 17.52 4.44 4.06
CA GLY A 224 18.62 4.12 4.95
C GLY A 224 19.70 3.17 4.36
N THR A 225 19.55 2.74 3.11
CA THR A 225 20.47 1.84 2.39
C THR A 225 21.94 2.27 2.49
N GLY A 226 22.23 3.56 2.33
CA GLY A 226 23.57 4.11 2.49
C GLY A 226 24.16 3.91 3.89
N ILE A 227 23.34 4.05 4.93
CA ILE A 227 23.74 3.90 6.34
C ILE A 227 24.07 2.44 6.63
N ARG A 228 23.21 1.52 6.17
CA ARG A 228 23.40 0.07 6.29
C ARG A 228 24.64 -0.41 5.51
N ARG A 229 24.86 0.06 4.28
CA ARG A 229 26.08 -0.20 3.49
C ARG A 229 27.35 0.37 4.17
N ALA A 230 27.22 1.45 4.94
CA ALA A 230 28.29 1.99 5.79
C ALA A 230 28.44 1.27 7.16
N ASN A 231 27.71 0.17 7.39
CA ASN A 231 27.66 -0.62 8.63
C ASN A 231 27.09 0.14 9.86
N GLY A 232 26.23 1.13 9.66
CA GLY A 232 25.46 1.76 10.73
C GLY A 232 24.39 0.82 11.29
N VAL A 233 24.03 0.99 12.57
CA VAL A 233 23.10 0.10 13.30
C VAL A 233 21.72 0.71 13.55
N GLY A 234 21.55 1.99 13.25
CA GLY A 234 20.28 2.69 13.40
C GLY A 234 20.27 4.03 12.68
N THR A 235 19.09 4.62 12.47
CA THR A 235 18.98 6.00 12.00
C THR A 235 17.86 6.79 12.67
N ILE A 236 18.11 8.08 12.86
CA ILE A 236 17.14 9.06 13.35
C ILE A 236 17.02 10.11 12.25
N MET A 237 15.92 10.09 11.51
CA MET A 237 15.63 10.96 10.37
C MET A 237 14.69 12.10 10.79
N ALA A 238 14.45 13.06 9.90
CA ALA A 238 13.30 13.98 9.98
C ALA A 238 12.60 14.04 8.57
N TYR A 239 11.24 14.17 8.37
CA TYR A 239 10.53 14.31 7.01
C TYR A 239 9.46 15.46 6.82
N PRO A 240 9.71 16.70 6.32
CA PRO A 240 9.14 18.01 6.79
C PRO A 240 7.73 18.13 7.42
N SER A 241 6.75 17.38 6.96
CA SER A 241 5.38 17.24 7.48
C SER A 241 5.15 15.79 7.91
N ILE A 242 4.66 15.55 9.14
CA ILE A 242 4.51 14.19 9.74
C ILE A 242 3.97 13.24 8.69
N PRO A 243 4.71 12.14 8.34
CA PRO A 243 4.11 11.11 7.51
C PRO A 243 2.85 10.67 8.24
N ASP A 244 1.70 10.96 7.64
CA ASP A 244 0.41 10.49 8.07
C ASP A 244 0.17 9.03 7.64
N ALA A 245 1.28 8.32 7.38
CA ALA A 245 1.44 6.90 7.14
C ALA A 245 2.86 6.46 7.53
N ALA A 246 3.00 5.32 8.20
CA ALA A 246 4.29 4.78 8.61
C ALA A 246 5.04 4.08 7.45
N SER A 247 6.37 4.09 7.54
CA SER A 247 7.27 3.42 6.59
C SER A 247 8.09 2.33 7.28
N HIS A 248 8.33 1.21 6.57
CA HIS A 248 9.19 0.13 7.05
C HIS A 248 10.62 0.32 6.61
N TYR A 249 11.53 -0.01 7.53
CA TYR A 249 12.98 0.04 7.30
C TYR A 249 13.61 -1.32 7.57
N LEU A 250 14.76 -1.57 6.96
CA LEU A 250 15.51 -2.83 7.10
C LEU A 250 16.31 -2.94 8.41
N PHE A 251 16.46 -1.83 9.13
CA PHE A 251 17.16 -1.72 10.40
C PHE A 251 16.46 -0.68 11.29
N PRO A 252 16.76 -0.61 12.61
CA PRO A 252 16.10 0.33 13.52
C PRO A 252 16.16 1.78 13.01
N ALA A 253 15.00 2.35 12.75
CA ALA A 253 14.87 3.68 12.17
C ALA A 253 13.67 4.39 12.79
N THR A 254 13.77 5.71 12.93
CA THR A 254 12.62 6.57 13.23
C THR A 254 12.74 7.90 12.50
N VAL A 255 11.61 8.63 12.43
CA VAL A 255 11.50 9.97 11.87
C VAL A 255 11.03 10.90 12.99
N ILE A 256 11.67 12.05 13.20
CA ILE A 256 11.37 13.02 14.26
C ILE A 256 11.29 14.46 13.71
N SER A 257 10.82 15.44 14.49
CA SER A 257 10.72 16.81 13.98
C SER A 257 12.04 17.45 13.62
N THR A 258 11.99 18.50 12.82
CA THR A 258 13.10 19.43 12.71
C THR A 258 13.21 20.18 14.02
N GLU A 259 12.12 20.45 14.75
CA GLU A 259 12.22 20.99 16.10
C GLU A 259 12.96 20.02 17.04
N ASP A 260 12.57 18.75 17.09
CA ASP A 260 13.20 17.71 17.91
C ASP A 260 14.55 17.26 17.34
N GLY A 261 14.71 17.31 16.03
CA GLY A 261 15.94 17.04 15.29
C GLY A 261 16.98 18.12 15.55
N LEU A 262 16.57 19.38 15.69
CA LEU A 262 17.42 20.46 16.22
C LEU A 262 17.79 20.19 17.69
N LYS A 263 16.87 19.69 18.53
CA LYS A 263 17.18 19.28 19.93
C LYS A 263 18.11 18.04 19.99
N VAL A 264 18.02 17.12 19.02
CA VAL A 264 18.93 15.97 18.85
C VAL A 264 20.29 16.44 18.36
N LEU A 265 20.34 17.35 17.38
CA LEU A 265 21.56 17.95 16.86
C LEU A 265 22.27 18.80 17.90
N GLU A 266 21.52 19.55 18.71
CA GLU A 266 22.01 20.26 19.90
C GLU A 266 22.62 19.27 20.89
N TYR A 267 21.92 18.18 21.24
CA TYR A 267 22.47 17.13 22.11
C TYR A 267 23.78 16.53 21.57
N ILE A 268 23.83 16.22 20.27
CA ILE A 268 25.05 15.69 19.62
C ILE A 268 26.21 16.71 19.72
N LYS A 269 25.94 18.01 19.53
CA LYS A 269 26.94 19.08 19.58
C LYS A 269 27.36 19.46 21.01
N SER A 270 26.47 19.36 21.98
CA SER A 270 26.70 19.73 23.39
C SER A 270 27.35 18.62 24.22
N THR A 271 27.54 17.44 23.65
CA THR A 271 28.19 16.33 24.35
C THR A 271 29.69 16.39 24.06
N ASP A 272 30.49 16.79 25.06
CA ASP A 272 31.95 16.87 24.96
C ASP A 272 32.61 15.56 24.53
N LEU A 273 33.82 15.67 23.94
CA LEU A 273 34.59 14.56 23.35
C LEU A 273 34.80 13.35 24.28
N ASP A 274 34.77 13.54 25.60
CA ASP A 274 34.93 12.49 26.62
C ASP A 274 33.64 11.69 26.89
N ARG A 275 32.51 12.08 26.31
CA ARG A 275 31.22 11.41 26.43
C ARG A 275 30.65 11.17 25.03
N GLU A 276 30.71 9.94 24.53
CA GLU A 276 30.03 9.64 23.26
C GLU A 276 28.50 9.84 23.40
N PRO A 277 27.84 10.62 22.52
CA PRO A 277 26.39 10.77 22.56
C PRO A 277 25.72 9.42 22.25
N ARG A 278 24.70 9.07 23.05
CA ARG A 278 23.99 7.79 22.95
C ARG A 278 22.52 8.02 22.70
N ALA A 279 21.90 7.08 21.97
CA ALA A 279 20.46 7.03 21.77
C ALA A 279 20.01 5.57 21.68
N SER A 280 18.72 5.35 21.93
CA SER A 280 18.03 4.09 21.72
C SER A 280 16.76 4.37 20.92
N ILE A 281 16.61 3.70 19.78
CA ILE A 281 15.37 3.67 19.00
C ILE A 281 14.52 2.56 19.62
N LEU A 282 13.32 2.89 20.08
CA LEU A 282 12.42 1.92 20.70
C LEU A 282 11.64 1.14 19.64
N VAL A 283 11.14 -0.04 20.02
CA VAL A 283 10.23 -0.82 19.18
C VAL A 283 8.96 0.00 18.92
N GLY A 284 8.37 -0.13 17.73
CA GLY A 284 7.13 0.55 17.40
C GLY A 284 5.97 0.11 18.29
N GLU A 285 5.09 1.03 18.64
CA GLU A 285 3.85 0.78 19.38
C GLU A 285 2.63 1.30 18.62
N THR A 286 1.44 0.82 18.98
CA THR A 286 0.17 1.28 18.41
C THR A 286 -0.51 2.27 19.35
N TRP A 287 -0.71 3.51 18.90
CA TRP A 287 -1.40 4.57 19.64
C TRP A 287 -2.77 4.84 19.04
N LYS A 288 -3.66 5.47 19.82
CA LYS A 288 -4.99 5.89 19.35
C LYS A 288 -4.98 7.35 18.90
N ASP A 289 -5.23 7.59 17.62
CA ASP A 289 -5.42 8.92 17.05
C ASP A 289 -6.90 9.34 17.14
N ALA A 290 -7.18 10.35 17.97
CA ALA A 290 -8.52 10.88 18.16
C ALA A 290 -8.99 11.81 17.02
N MET A 291 -8.08 12.22 16.12
CA MET A 291 -8.38 13.09 14.98
C MET A 291 -8.73 12.30 13.71
N ALA A 292 -8.62 10.97 13.72
CA ALA A 292 -8.97 10.13 12.57
C ALA A 292 -10.50 10.05 12.36
N PRO A 293 -10.99 9.90 11.11
CA PRO A 293 -10.22 9.75 9.87
C PRO A 293 -9.88 11.08 9.20
N ASN A 294 -8.62 11.26 8.81
CA ASN A 294 -8.17 12.35 7.93
C ASN A 294 -7.80 11.81 6.55
N VAL A 295 -8.08 12.55 5.47
CA VAL A 295 -7.69 12.14 4.11
C VAL A 295 -6.18 12.37 3.94
N VAL A 296 -5.43 11.28 3.83
CA VAL A 296 -3.96 11.24 3.93
C VAL A 296 -3.28 12.08 2.83
N SER A 297 -2.12 12.66 3.14
CA SER A 297 -1.37 13.61 2.31
C SER A 297 -1.12 13.10 0.89
N PHE A 298 -0.63 11.86 0.76
CA PHE A 298 -0.38 11.23 -0.54
C PHE A 298 -1.65 10.93 -1.34
N SER A 299 -2.84 10.86 -0.71
CA SER A 299 -4.06 10.53 -1.46
C SER A 299 -4.30 11.59 -2.51
N SER A 300 -4.29 11.18 -3.77
CA SER A 300 -4.51 12.05 -4.91
C SER A 300 -5.85 12.80 -4.82
N ARG A 301 -5.89 13.99 -5.42
CA ARG A 301 -7.01 14.94 -5.34
C ARG A 301 -7.52 15.30 -6.73
N GLY A 302 -8.82 15.59 -6.79
CA GLY A 302 -9.44 16.21 -7.97
C GLY A 302 -9.03 17.68 -8.18
N PRO A 303 -9.75 18.44 -9.03
CA PRO A 303 -10.92 18.00 -9.80
C PRO A 303 -10.55 16.93 -10.84
N ASN A 304 -11.57 16.34 -11.45
CA ASN A 304 -11.40 15.40 -12.56
C ASN A 304 -10.74 16.12 -13.76
N PRO A 305 -9.59 15.64 -14.27
CA PRO A 305 -8.81 16.33 -15.30
C PRO A 305 -9.47 16.31 -16.68
N MET A 306 -10.40 15.37 -16.94
CA MET A 306 -11.10 15.25 -18.23
C MET A 306 -12.52 15.83 -18.22
N ASN A 307 -13.18 15.86 -17.05
CA ASN A 307 -14.49 16.48 -16.89
C ASN A 307 -14.64 17.09 -15.47
N PRO A 308 -14.24 18.37 -15.27
CA PRO A 308 -14.26 19.01 -13.95
C PRO A 308 -15.64 19.08 -13.26
N ASP A 309 -16.74 18.97 -14.02
CA ASP A 309 -18.10 18.95 -13.46
C ASP A 309 -18.43 17.62 -12.75
N VAL A 310 -17.66 16.57 -13.01
CA VAL A 310 -17.73 15.30 -12.28
C VAL A 310 -16.71 15.33 -11.15
N LEU A 311 -17.20 15.43 -9.90
CA LEU A 311 -16.36 15.36 -8.72
C LEU A 311 -15.68 13.99 -8.61
N THR A 312 -14.40 13.98 -8.23
CA THR A 312 -13.58 12.78 -8.07
C THR A 312 -12.44 13.10 -7.11
N PRO A 313 -12.01 12.21 -6.19
CA PRO A 313 -12.53 10.87 -5.88
C PRO A 313 -13.93 10.87 -5.26
N ASP A 314 -14.65 9.75 -5.39
CA ASP A 314 -16.08 9.64 -5.03
C ASP A 314 -16.29 9.42 -3.52
N LEU A 315 -15.38 8.68 -2.88
CA LEU A 315 -15.39 8.43 -1.43
C LEU A 315 -13.97 8.23 -0.89
N THR A 316 -13.83 8.19 0.43
CA THR A 316 -12.60 7.79 1.12
C THR A 316 -12.83 6.54 1.96
N ALA A 317 -11.80 5.72 2.12
CA ALA A 317 -11.81 4.52 2.96
C ALA A 317 -10.42 4.29 3.62
N PRO A 318 -10.32 3.43 4.64
CA PRO A 318 -9.05 3.11 5.31
C PRO A 318 -7.94 2.71 4.33
N GLY A 319 -6.92 3.55 4.21
CA GLY A 319 -5.81 3.37 3.26
C GLY A 319 -4.44 3.60 3.87
N VAL A 320 -4.36 3.72 5.19
CA VAL A 320 -3.14 4.01 5.94
C VAL A 320 -2.91 2.91 6.96
N ASP A 321 -1.65 2.46 7.04
CA ASP A 321 -1.15 1.54 8.06
C ASP A 321 -1.99 0.26 8.17
N ILE A 322 -2.42 -0.24 7.01
CA ILE A 322 -3.32 -1.39 6.87
C ILE A 322 -2.52 -2.69 6.93
N ILE A 323 -2.80 -3.49 7.95
CA ILE A 323 -2.28 -4.86 8.06
C ILE A 323 -3.12 -5.81 7.21
N ALA A 324 -2.46 -6.54 6.30
CA ALA A 324 -3.09 -7.58 5.50
C ALA A 324 -2.06 -8.65 5.10
N ALA A 325 -2.50 -9.74 4.46
CA ALA A 325 -1.62 -10.84 4.09
C ALA A 325 -0.52 -10.40 3.10
N TRP A 326 0.64 -11.03 3.14
CA TRP A 326 1.77 -10.72 2.26
C TRP A 326 2.30 -11.99 1.59
N SER A 327 2.94 -11.82 0.42
CA SER A 327 3.62 -12.94 -0.23
C SER A 327 4.90 -13.27 0.56
N PRO A 328 5.10 -14.50 1.05
CA PRO A 328 6.26 -14.84 1.89
C PRO A 328 7.58 -14.87 1.11
N VAL A 329 7.55 -14.68 -0.21
CA VAL A 329 8.74 -14.53 -1.08
C VAL A 329 9.00 -13.08 -1.48
N ALA A 330 8.12 -12.14 -1.09
CA ALA A 330 8.30 -10.73 -1.35
C ALA A 330 8.91 -10.00 -0.13
N PRO A 331 9.78 -9.00 -0.35
CA PRO A 331 10.34 -8.19 0.73
C PRO A 331 9.22 -7.41 1.46
N PRO A 332 9.31 -7.21 2.79
CA PRO A 332 8.33 -6.40 3.52
C PRO A 332 8.55 -4.88 3.41
N SER A 333 9.72 -4.44 2.95
CA SER A 333 10.05 -3.02 2.75
C SER A 333 10.52 -2.75 1.31
N PRO A 334 10.48 -1.50 0.83
CA PRO A 334 10.93 -1.15 -0.53
C PRO A 334 12.47 -1.13 -0.69
N ASP A 335 13.25 -1.57 0.30
CA ASP A 335 14.70 -1.77 0.14
C ASP A 335 14.94 -3.07 -0.65
N PRO A 336 15.55 -3.04 -1.85
CA PRO A 336 15.76 -4.23 -2.68
C PRO A 336 16.74 -5.24 -2.07
N GLU A 337 17.44 -4.89 -0.99
CA GLU A 337 18.30 -5.80 -0.23
C GLU A 337 17.58 -6.39 1.01
N ASP A 338 16.29 -6.11 1.21
CA ASP A 338 15.47 -6.71 2.27
C ASP A 338 15.15 -8.17 1.94
N THR A 339 15.76 -9.08 2.69
CA THR A 339 15.60 -10.53 2.52
C THR A 339 14.68 -11.15 3.59
N ARG A 340 14.00 -10.32 4.39
CA ARG A 340 13.05 -10.79 5.40
C ARG A 340 11.81 -11.39 4.72
N SER A 341 11.20 -12.38 5.38
CA SER A 341 9.96 -13.01 4.93
C SER A 341 8.89 -12.83 6.00
N VAL A 342 7.70 -12.38 5.59
CA VAL A 342 6.54 -12.16 6.47
C VAL A 342 5.26 -12.73 5.86
N LYS A 343 4.29 -13.10 6.71
CA LYS A 343 2.96 -13.58 6.28
C LYS A 343 1.92 -12.47 6.20
N TYR A 344 2.18 -11.38 6.91
CA TYR A 344 1.37 -10.16 6.94
C TYR A 344 2.31 -8.98 6.81
N ASN A 345 1.87 -7.91 6.15
CA ASN A 345 2.60 -6.66 6.06
C ASN A 345 1.65 -5.48 6.34
N ILE A 346 2.21 -4.36 6.78
CA ILE A 346 1.49 -3.11 7.02
C ILE A 346 1.88 -2.15 5.89
N ILE A 347 0.96 -1.78 5.01
CA ILE A 347 1.26 -0.80 3.96
C ILE A 347 0.15 0.24 3.81
N SER A 348 0.50 1.34 3.16
CA SER A 348 -0.31 2.54 2.99
C SER A 348 -0.42 2.89 1.51
N GLY A 349 -1.60 3.31 1.08
CA GLY A 349 -1.92 3.66 -0.29
C GLY A 349 -3.43 3.70 -0.55
N THR A 350 -3.85 4.47 -1.55
CA THR A 350 -5.20 4.33 -2.13
C THR A 350 -5.45 2.92 -2.68
N SER A 351 -4.37 2.21 -2.99
CA SER A 351 -4.38 0.77 -3.26
C SER A 351 -5.00 -0.09 -2.14
N MET A 352 -4.89 0.33 -0.87
CA MET A 352 -5.43 -0.38 0.31
C MET A 352 -6.86 0.08 0.63
N SER A 353 -7.24 1.32 0.29
CA SER A 353 -8.60 1.82 0.50
C SER A 353 -9.59 1.33 -0.55
N CYS A 354 -9.18 1.20 -1.82
CA CYS A 354 -9.99 0.57 -2.88
C CYS A 354 -10.61 -0.80 -2.45
N PRO A 355 -9.83 -1.78 -1.95
CA PRO A 355 -10.39 -3.05 -1.48
C PRO A 355 -11.15 -2.98 -0.14
N HIS A 356 -11.16 -1.84 0.57
CA HIS A 356 -12.18 -1.60 1.60
C HIS A 356 -13.52 -1.16 0.98
N GLY A 357 -13.47 -0.22 0.03
CA GLY A 357 -14.65 0.25 -0.72
C GLY A 357 -15.39 -0.87 -1.45
N ILE A 358 -14.66 -1.77 -2.12
CA ILE A 358 -15.25 -2.95 -2.77
C ILE A 358 -15.98 -3.87 -1.77
N GLY A 359 -15.48 -3.93 -0.52
CA GLY A 359 -15.99 -4.82 0.52
C GLY A 359 -17.40 -4.44 0.95
N GLU A 360 -17.61 -3.16 1.23
CA GLU A 360 -18.93 -2.64 1.60
C GLU A 360 -19.94 -2.72 0.45
N VAL A 361 -19.54 -2.38 -0.78
CA VAL A 361 -20.43 -2.50 -1.95
C VAL A 361 -20.82 -3.96 -2.19
N THR A 362 -19.88 -4.91 -2.04
CA THR A 362 -20.15 -6.34 -2.21
C THR A 362 -21.05 -6.89 -1.10
N ASN A 363 -20.85 -6.44 0.16
CA ASN A 363 -21.74 -6.74 1.27
C ASN A 363 -23.18 -6.25 0.98
N LEU A 364 -23.33 -5.00 0.51
CA LEU A 364 -24.63 -4.43 0.14
C LEU A 364 -25.31 -5.20 -1.00
N ALA A 365 -24.58 -5.49 -2.09
CA ALA A 365 -25.07 -6.26 -3.24
C ALA A 365 -25.51 -7.68 -2.86
N SER A 366 -24.81 -8.33 -1.92
CA SER A 366 -25.21 -9.65 -1.42
C SER A 366 -26.54 -9.60 -0.65
N ARG A 367 -26.78 -8.53 0.12
CA ARG A 367 -28.03 -8.32 0.88
C ARG A 367 -29.21 -7.99 -0.03
N THR A 368 -29.01 -7.17 -1.07
CA THR A 368 -30.09 -6.84 -2.02
C THR A 368 -30.48 -8.03 -2.90
N ARG A 369 -29.51 -8.85 -3.36
CA ARG A 369 -29.79 -10.12 -4.07
C ARG A 369 -30.45 -11.19 -3.19
N LEU A 370 -30.28 -11.13 -1.87
CA LEU A 370 -31.05 -11.97 -0.93
C LEU A 370 -32.47 -11.42 -0.75
N SER A 371 -32.64 -10.10 -0.65
CA SER A 371 -33.95 -9.45 -0.56
C SER A 371 -34.84 -9.73 -1.77
N SER A 372 -34.29 -9.62 -2.99
CA SER A 372 -35.03 -9.94 -4.24
C SER A 372 -35.28 -11.43 -4.47
N ARG A 373 -34.88 -12.31 -3.54
CA ARG A 373 -35.26 -13.73 -3.49
C ARG A 373 -36.20 -14.07 -2.33
N LEU A 374 -36.44 -13.13 -1.42
CA LEU A 374 -37.32 -13.31 -0.25
C LEU A 374 -38.73 -12.76 -0.46
N PHE A 375 -38.93 -11.94 -1.50
CA PHE A 375 -40.25 -11.53 -1.99
C PHE A 375 -40.42 -12.04 -3.43
N PRO A 376 -41.14 -13.16 -3.63
CA PRO A 376 -41.53 -13.65 -4.95
C PRO A 376 -42.69 -12.84 -5.56
#